data_AF-A0A6J5TVR1-F1
#
_entry.id   AF-A0A6J5TVR1-F1
#
_cell.length_a   1.000
_cell.length_b   1.000
_cell.length_c   1.000
_cell.angle_alpha   90.00
_cell.angle_beta   90.00
_cell.angle_gamma   90.00
#
_symmetry.space_group_name_H-M   'P 1'
#
loop_
_entity.id
_entity.type
_entity.pdbx_description
1 polymer ?
#
loop_
_entity_poly.entity_id
_entity_poly.type
_entity_poly.pdbx_seq_one_letter_code
_entity_poly.pdbx_strand_id
1 'polypeptide(L)'
;MEVNIKQHDKVALQAALHLEECKKAVEDFRQQLEVAKKNAELIARITPELEKMPTTIEELEAAIQENISQANSILFLNHNILKEYEDRQRQIEDKAKKLEADKAELRGCIAEVDNLKETWLPTLRNLVAQINETFSWNFQEMAVAGEVSLDEHEMDFDQFGILIKVKFRQAGQLQVLSAHHQSGGERSVSTILYLVSLQDLTNCPFRVVDEINQGMDPINERKMFQQLVRAASQPNTPQCFLLTPKLLPDLDYSEACSILNIMNGPWIKQPAKGENITRELTSGARVIAGEMS
;
A
#
# COMPACT_ATOMS: atom_id res chain seq x y z
N MET A 1 50.51 -91.49 85.11
CA MET A 1 49.75 -91.33 83.85
C MET A 1 48.47 -90.49 84.02
N GLU A 2 47.80 -90.52 85.17
CA GLU A 2 46.54 -89.77 85.40
C GLU A 2 46.67 -88.24 85.49
N VAL A 3 47.84 -87.71 85.88
CA VAL A 3 48.06 -86.24 86.03
C VAL A 3 48.08 -85.52 84.66
N ASN A 4 48.50 -86.21 83.60
CA ASN A 4 48.61 -85.63 82.25
C ASN A 4 47.24 -85.50 81.57
N ILE A 5 46.33 -86.44 81.83
CA ILE A 5 44.98 -86.46 81.24
C ILE A 5 44.13 -85.29 81.76
N LYS A 6 44.20 -85.00 83.07
CA LYS A 6 43.50 -83.86 83.69
C LYS A 6 43.97 -82.49 83.15
N GLN A 7 45.23 -82.41 82.72
CA GLN A 7 45.79 -81.17 82.18
C GLN A 7 45.38 -80.96 80.72
N HIS A 8 45.32 -82.04 79.93
CA HIS A 8 44.76 -82.01 78.58
C HIS A 8 43.24 -81.71 78.57
N ASP A 9 42.47 -82.28 79.50
CA ASP A 9 41.03 -81.97 79.63
C ASP A 9 40.79 -80.50 79.98
N LYS A 10 41.63 -79.91 80.83
CA LYS A 10 41.53 -78.48 81.20
C LYS A 10 41.84 -77.56 80.02
N VAL A 11 42.82 -77.90 79.19
CA VAL A 11 43.17 -77.16 77.96
C VAL A 11 42.09 -77.32 76.89
N ALA A 12 41.52 -78.52 76.74
CA ALA A 12 40.40 -78.76 75.83
C ALA A 12 39.15 -77.95 76.24
N LEU A 13 38.87 -77.86 77.55
CA LEU A 13 37.78 -77.04 78.07
C LEU A 13 38.00 -75.54 77.82
N GLN A 14 39.23 -75.05 78.00
CA GLN A 14 39.60 -73.66 77.71
C GLN A 14 39.52 -73.35 76.21
N ALA A 15 39.98 -74.25 75.34
CA ALA A 15 39.88 -74.08 73.89
C ALA A 15 38.43 -74.08 73.42
N ALA A 16 37.58 -74.94 73.99
CA ALA A 16 36.14 -74.94 73.72
C ALA A 16 35.47 -73.64 74.17
N LEU A 17 35.82 -73.14 75.36
CA LEU A 17 35.32 -71.85 75.86
C LEU A 17 35.74 -70.70 74.95
N HIS A 18 37.01 -70.66 74.52
CA HIS A 18 37.50 -69.61 73.63
C HIS A 18 36.87 -69.68 72.24
N LEU A 19 36.58 -70.88 71.74
CA LEU A 19 35.87 -71.06 70.48
C LEU A 19 34.40 -70.61 70.58
N GLU A 20 33.76 -70.78 71.74
CA GLU A 20 32.43 -70.25 72.06
C GLU A 20 32.45 -68.71 72.11
N GLU A 21 33.47 -68.11 72.74
CA GLU A 21 33.68 -66.66 72.80
C GLU A 21 33.94 -66.06 71.42
N CYS A 22 34.80 -66.69 70.62
CA CYS A 22 35.04 -66.28 69.24
C CYS A 22 33.78 -66.38 68.38
N LYS A 23 32.96 -67.43 68.57
CA LYS A 23 31.66 -67.55 67.88
C LYS A 23 30.71 -66.42 68.28
N LYS A 24 30.63 -66.09 69.57
CA LYS A 24 29.83 -64.95 70.04
C LYS A 24 30.33 -63.63 69.47
N ALA A 25 31.64 -63.38 69.49
CA ALA A 25 32.23 -62.17 68.93
C ALA A 25 31.97 -62.06 67.41
N VAL A 26 32.07 -63.18 66.67
CA VAL A 26 31.75 -63.21 65.25
C VAL A 26 30.27 -62.92 65.01
N GLU A 27 29.37 -63.46 65.84
CA GLU A 27 27.94 -63.21 65.71
C GLU A 27 27.59 -61.76 66.09
N ASP A 28 28.22 -61.20 67.11
CA ASP A 28 28.07 -59.79 67.50
C ASP A 28 28.58 -58.86 66.39
N PHE A 29 29.74 -59.14 65.80
CA PHE A 29 30.25 -58.37 64.65
C PHE A 29 29.38 -58.54 63.41
N ARG A 30 28.79 -59.72 63.19
CA ARG A 30 27.85 -59.96 62.09
C ARG A 30 26.59 -59.12 62.28
N GLN A 31 26.06 -59.05 63.50
CA GLN A 31 24.91 -58.21 63.82
C GLN A 31 25.23 -56.72 63.66
N GLN A 32 26.41 -56.27 64.13
CA GLN A 32 26.85 -54.89 63.93
C GLN A 32 27.00 -54.55 62.44
N LEU A 33 27.53 -55.48 61.63
CA LEU A 33 27.68 -55.31 60.20
C LEU A 33 26.32 -55.27 59.48
N GLU A 34 25.36 -56.12 59.86
CA GLU A 34 23.99 -56.06 59.33
C GLU A 34 23.28 -54.75 59.69
N VAL A 35 23.43 -54.27 60.92
CA VAL A 35 22.88 -52.97 61.33
C VAL A 35 23.54 -51.82 60.57
N ALA A 36 24.87 -51.83 60.42
CA ALA A 36 25.59 -50.81 59.68
C ALA A 36 25.21 -50.81 58.18
N LYS A 37 25.09 -51.99 57.57
CA LYS A 37 24.64 -52.17 56.19
C LYS A 37 23.21 -51.64 56.00
N LYS A 38 22.29 -52.01 56.88
CA LYS A 38 20.90 -51.56 56.83
C LYS A 38 20.79 -50.04 57.01
N ASN A 39 21.61 -49.45 57.88
CA ASN A 39 21.67 -48.00 58.02
C ASN A 39 22.26 -47.31 56.78
N ALA A 40 23.30 -47.87 56.16
CA ALA A 40 23.86 -47.36 54.91
C ALA A 40 22.84 -47.40 53.76
N GLU A 41 22.10 -48.50 53.63
CA GLU A 41 21.02 -48.68 52.63
C GLU A 41 19.82 -47.74 52.86
N LEU A 42 19.58 -47.33 54.11
CA LEU A 42 18.54 -46.34 54.45
C LEU A 42 18.96 -44.91 54.12
N ILE A 43 20.24 -44.57 54.26
CA ILE A 43 20.78 -43.22 54.02
C ILE A 43 21.03 -42.99 52.53
N ALA A 44 21.47 -44.01 51.80
CA ALA A 44 21.69 -43.95 50.36
C ALA A 44 20.86 -45.02 49.66
N ARG A 45 19.78 -44.60 48.98
CA ARG A 45 19.20 -45.44 47.92
C ARG A 45 20.28 -45.58 46.84
N ILE A 46 20.86 -46.76 46.71
CA ILE A 46 21.76 -47.08 45.60
C ILE A 46 20.89 -47.02 44.33
N THR A 47 20.94 -45.90 43.64
CA THR A 47 20.36 -45.81 42.30
C THR A 47 21.29 -46.54 41.33
N PRO A 48 20.79 -47.04 40.18
CA PRO A 48 21.62 -47.69 39.17
C PRO A 48 22.75 -46.79 38.61
N GLU A 49 22.74 -45.48 38.89
CA GLU A 49 23.89 -44.60 38.61
C GLU A 49 25.06 -44.79 39.60
N LEU A 50 24.80 -45.16 40.85
CA LEU A 50 25.83 -45.39 41.88
C LEU A 50 26.57 -46.72 41.67
N GLU A 51 25.94 -47.72 41.04
CA GLU A 51 26.59 -48.98 40.64
C GLU A 51 27.67 -48.79 39.57
N LYS A 52 27.65 -47.67 38.83
CA LYS A 52 28.63 -47.33 37.81
C LYS A 52 29.78 -46.45 38.33
N MET A 53 29.77 -46.09 39.61
CA MET A 53 30.82 -45.25 40.18
C MET A 53 32.09 -46.05 40.50
N PRO A 54 33.26 -45.41 40.50
CA PRO A 54 34.52 -46.07 40.84
C PRO A 54 34.46 -46.66 42.26
N THR A 55 35.09 -47.82 42.45
CA THR A 55 35.01 -48.58 43.71
C THR A 55 36.09 -48.21 44.71
N THR A 56 37.04 -47.35 44.32
CA THR A 56 38.14 -46.89 45.17
C THR A 56 37.99 -45.42 45.54
N ILE A 57 38.43 -45.07 46.74
CA ILE A 57 38.35 -43.70 47.26
C ILE A 57 39.15 -42.72 46.38
N GLU A 58 40.31 -43.14 45.90
CA GLU A 58 41.20 -42.33 45.06
C GLU A 58 40.56 -41.99 43.70
N GLU A 59 39.88 -42.93 43.07
CA GLU A 59 39.17 -42.70 41.81
C GLU A 59 37.92 -41.82 42.01
N LEU A 60 37.24 -41.96 43.15
CA LEU A 60 36.12 -41.08 43.53
C LEU A 60 36.59 -39.64 43.74
N GLU A 61 37.69 -39.44 44.45
CA GLU A 61 38.30 -38.12 44.65
C GLU A 61 38.74 -37.49 43.33
N ALA A 62 39.33 -38.28 42.42
CA ALA A 62 39.69 -37.84 41.08
C ALA A 62 38.46 -37.42 40.27
N ALA A 63 37.39 -38.21 40.29
CA ALA A 63 36.13 -37.90 39.59
C ALA A 63 35.43 -36.66 40.18
N ILE A 64 35.49 -36.46 41.50
CA ILE A 64 35.00 -35.25 42.16
C ILE A 64 35.82 -34.04 41.68
N GLN A 65 37.15 -34.15 41.67
CA GLN A 65 38.03 -33.07 41.25
C GLN A 65 37.86 -32.72 39.76
N GLU A 66 37.66 -33.73 38.91
CA GLU A 66 37.34 -33.54 37.50
C GLU A 66 36.00 -32.80 37.32
N ASN A 67 34.95 -33.24 38.01
CA ASN A 67 33.64 -32.57 37.98
C ASN A 67 33.71 -31.13 38.50
N ILE A 68 34.48 -30.88 39.57
CA ILE A 68 34.72 -29.53 40.09
C ILE A 68 35.46 -28.68 39.05
N SER A 69 36.47 -29.23 38.38
CA SER A 69 37.21 -28.53 37.32
C SER A 69 36.31 -28.21 36.12
N GLN A 70 35.48 -29.16 35.69
CA GLN A 70 34.50 -28.95 34.62
C GLN A 70 33.47 -27.87 35.02
N ALA A 71 32.89 -27.96 36.21
CA ALA A 71 31.94 -26.97 36.73
C ALA A 71 32.56 -25.58 36.82
N ASN A 72 33.79 -25.47 37.32
CA ASN A 72 34.52 -24.20 37.40
C ASN A 72 34.81 -23.64 36.00
N SER A 73 35.19 -24.47 35.03
CA SER A 73 35.44 -24.01 33.65
C SER A 73 34.17 -23.45 32.98
N ILE A 74 33.00 -24.00 33.30
CA ILE A 74 31.69 -23.47 32.86
C ILE A 74 31.36 -22.15 33.59
N LEU A 75 31.68 -22.04 34.89
CA LEU A 75 31.38 -20.86 35.70
C LEU A 75 32.17 -19.61 35.27
N PHE A 76 33.34 -19.79 34.64
CA PHE A 76 34.16 -18.68 34.11
C PHE A 76 33.68 -18.12 32.76
N LEU A 77 32.61 -18.67 32.17
CA LEU A 77 31.95 -18.09 31.02
C LEU A 77 31.07 -16.93 31.50
N ASN A 78 31.64 -15.71 31.47
CA ASN A 78 31.00 -14.39 31.59
C ASN A 78 29.56 -14.43 32.16
N HIS A 79 29.42 -14.14 33.46
CA HIS A 79 28.15 -14.15 34.21
C HIS A 79 26.98 -13.40 33.53
N ASN A 80 27.29 -12.49 32.61
CA ASN A 80 26.29 -11.72 31.87
C ASN A 80 25.69 -12.46 30.66
N ILE A 81 26.23 -13.59 30.19
CA ILE A 81 25.74 -14.29 28.99
C ILE A 81 24.29 -14.74 29.14
N LEU A 82 23.93 -15.26 30.33
CA LEU A 82 22.58 -15.75 30.57
C LEU A 82 21.57 -14.59 30.58
N LYS A 83 21.94 -13.47 31.22
CA LYS A 83 21.16 -12.23 31.21
C LYS A 83 21.05 -11.64 29.81
N GLU A 84 22.14 -11.61 29.04
CA GLU A 84 22.14 -11.13 27.66
C GLU A 84 21.26 -12.00 26.76
N TYR A 85 21.31 -13.32 26.94
CA TYR A 85 20.43 -14.26 26.24
C TYR A 85 18.95 -13.99 26.56
N GLU A 86 18.59 -13.88 27.83
CA GLU A 86 17.22 -13.57 28.27
C GLU A 86 16.73 -12.21 27.77
N ASP A 87 17.60 -11.19 27.80
CA ASP A 87 17.30 -9.85 27.30
C ASP A 87 17.12 -9.85 25.77
N ARG A 88 17.97 -10.59 25.04
CA ARG A 88 17.83 -10.78 23.59
C ARG A 88 16.56 -11.55 23.25
N GLN A 89 16.22 -12.59 24.01
CA GLN A 89 14.98 -13.35 23.81
C GLN A 89 13.74 -12.45 23.97
N ARG A 90 13.72 -11.61 25.01
CA ARG A 90 12.66 -10.59 25.19
C ARG A 90 12.61 -9.60 24.03
N GLN A 91 13.75 -9.07 23.60
CA GLN A 91 13.80 -8.14 22.47
C GLN A 91 13.30 -8.76 21.16
N ILE A 92 13.62 -10.03 20.90
CA ILE A 92 13.12 -10.75 19.73
C ILE A 92 11.60 -10.89 19.81
N GLU A 93 11.08 -11.25 20.97
CA GLU A 93 9.64 -11.41 21.18
C GLU A 93 8.89 -10.07 21.01
N ASP A 94 9.41 -8.98 21.56
CA ASP A 94 8.83 -7.64 21.41
C ASP A 94 8.86 -7.15 19.96
N LYS A 95 9.97 -7.37 19.25
CA LYS A 95 10.08 -7.04 17.82
C LYS A 95 9.14 -7.89 16.97
N ALA A 96 8.97 -9.17 17.29
CA ALA A 96 8.04 -10.06 16.59
C ALA A 96 6.58 -9.61 16.80
N LYS A 97 6.20 -9.27 18.04
CA LYS A 97 4.89 -8.70 18.35
C LYS A 97 4.64 -7.40 17.60
N LYS A 98 5.62 -6.50 17.58
CA LYS A 98 5.53 -5.25 16.83
C LYS A 98 5.38 -5.49 15.33
N LEU A 99 6.18 -6.39 14.75
CA LEU A 99 6.08 -6.73 13.33
C LEU A 99 4.70 -7.27 12.96
N GLU A 100 4.10 -8.12 13.80
CA GLU A 100 2.75 -8.63 13.55
C GLU A 100 1.67 -7.55 13.69
N ALA A 101 1.85 -6.60 14.61
CA ALA A 101 1.00 -5.42 14.71
C ALA A 101 1.12 -4.52 13.45
N ASP A 102 2.33 -4.17 13.05
CA ASP A 102 2.61 -3.34 11.86
C ASP A 102 2.07 -4.01 10.59
N LYS A 103 2.19 -5.34 10.46
CA LYS A 103 1.58 -6.11 9.36
C LYS A 103 0.05 -6.07 9.39
N ALA A 104 -0.56 -6.12 10.57
CA ALA A 104 -2.01 -6.03 10.69
C ALA A 104 -2.51 -4.63 10.31
N GLU A 105 -1.80 -3.58 10.73
CA GLU A 105 -2.06 -2.20 10.34
C GLU A 105 -1.91 -2.01 8.82
N LEU A 106 -0.81 -2.50 8.23
CA LEU A 106 -0.60 -2.42 6.78
C LEU A 106 -1.73 -3.09 5.99
N ARG A 107 -2.19 -4.27 6.43
CA ARG A 107 -3.35 -4.94 5.80
C ARG A 107 -4.64 -4.11 5.93
N GLY A 108 -4.84 -3.44 7.06
CA GLY A 108 -5.94 -2.51 7.27
C GLY A 108 -5.90 -1.35 6.26
N CYS A 109 -4.75 -0.68 6.17
CA CYS A 109 -4.55 0.42 5.23
C CYS A 109 -4.78 0.00 3.76
N ILE A 110 -4.28 -1.16 3.35
CA ILE A 110 -4.49 -1.68 1.99
C ILE A 110 -5.99 -1.91 1.72
N ALA A 111 -6.70 -2.53 2.67
CA ALA A 111 -8.13 -2.77 2.54
C ALA A 111 -8.95 -1.47 2.47
N GLU A 112 -8.54 -0.42 3.21
CA GLU A 112 -9.16 0.89 3.12
C GLU A 112 -8.95 1.54 1.74
N VAL A 113 -7.74 1.46 1.20
CA VAL A 113 -7.43 1.96 -0.15
C VAL A 113 -8.24 1.21 -1.22
N ASP A 114 -8.31 -0.12 -1.11
CA ASP A 114 -9.07 -0.94 -2.05
C ASP A 114 -10.57 -0.60 -2.01
N ASN A 115 -11.15 -0.47 -0.82
CA ASN A 115 -12.56 -0.08 -0.66
C ASN A 115 -12.84 1.33 -1.22
N LEU A 116 -11.92 2.28 -0.99
CA LEU A 116 -12.05 3.62 -1.56
C LEU A 116 -11.98 3.56 -3.09
N LYS A 117 -11.06 2.78 -3.65
CA LYS A 117 -10.91 2.56 -5.10
C LYS A 117 -12.16 1.94 -5.71
N GLU A 118 -12.78 0.96 -5.05
CA GLU A 118 -14.02 0.32 -5.52
C GLU A 118 -15.18 1.31 -5.67
N THR A 119 -15.21 2.37 -4.87
CA THR A 119 -16.24 3.42 -4.96
C THR A 119 -15.87 4.54 -5.93
N TRP A 120 -14.62 5.01 -5.85
CA TRP A 120 -14.13 6.14 -6.63
C TRP A 120 -13.94 5.81 -8.11
N LEU A 121 -13.32 4.67 -8.44
CA LEU A 121 -12.93 4.34 -9.81
C LEU A 121 -14.14 4.17 -10.75
N PRO A 122 -15.24 3.50 -10.36
CA PRO A 122 -16.44 3.46 -11.20
C PRO A 122 -17.05 4.85 -11.43
N THR A 123 -17.01 5.72 -10.42
CA THR A 123 -17.51 7.10 -10.54
C THR A 123 -16.69 7.89 -11.57
N LEU A 124 -15.36 7.76 -11.51
CA LEU A 124 -14.46 8.37 -12.48
C LEU A 124 -14.67 7.81 -13.89
N ARG A 125 -14.77 6.47 -14.05
CA ARG A 125 -15.04 5.82 -15.34
C ARG A 125 -16.35 6.31 -15.95
N ASN A 126 -17.41 6.43 -15.15
CA ASN A 126 -18.69 6.94 -15.61
C ASN A 126 -18.58 8.40 -16.08
N LEU A 127 -17.86 9.25 -15.35
CA LEU A 127 -17.62 10.64 -15.77
C LEU A 127 -16.88 10.69 -17.11
N VAL A 128 -15.80 9.91 -17.27
CA VAL A 128 -15.03 9.85 -18.51
C VAL A 128 -15.88 9.29 -19.66
N ALA A 129 -16.75 8.30 -19.40
CA ALA A 129 -17.66 7.77 -20.40
C ALA A 129 -18.66 8.82 -20.91
N GLN A 130 -19.21 9.65 -20.02
CA GLN A 130 -20.08 10.76 -20.40
C GLN A 130 -19.34 11.81 -21.24
N ILE A 131 -18.11 12.17 -20.85
CA ILE A 131 -17.24 13.06 -21.65
C ILE A 131 -17.01 12.46 -23.04
N ASN A 132 -16.71 11.17 -23.11
CA ASN A 132 -16.43 10.46 -24.35
C ASN A 132 -17.65 10.44 -25.28
N GLU A 133 -18.86 10.22 -24.75
CA GLU A 133 -20.08 10.23 -25.55
C GLU A 133 -20.29 11.56 -26.27
N THR A 134 -20.22 12.67 -25.51
CA THR A 134 -20.35 14.02 -26.08
C THR A 134 -19.19 14.34 -27.03
N PHE A 135 -17.96 13.94 -26.68
CA PHE A 135 -16.77 14.18 -27.51
C PHE A 135 -16.82 13.42 -28.84
N SER A 136 -17.14 12.13 -28.81
CA SER A 136 -17.28 11.30 -30.00
C SER A 136 -18.39 11.80 -30.91
N TRP A 137 -19.53 12.20 -30.35
CA TRP A 137 -20.64 12.78 -31.11
C TRP A 137 -20.22 14.09 -31.81
N ASN A 138 -19.60 15.01 -31.08
CA ASN A 138 -19.09 16.27 -31.64
C ASN A 138 -18.06 16.05 -32.77
N PHE A 139 -17.20 15.05 -32.64
CA PHE A 139 -16.24 14.68 -33.69
C PHE A 139 -16.92 14.08 -34.92
N GLN A 140 -17.93 13.24 -34.73
CA GLN A 140 -18.69 12.62 -35.82
C GLN A 140 -19.41 13.67 -36.68
N GLU A 141 -19.98 14.71 -36.05
CA GLU A 141 -20.58 15.84 -36.76
C GLU A 141 -19.58 16.59 -37.67
N MET A 142 -18.28 16.53 -37.35
CA MET A 142 -17.22 17.10 -38.17
C MET A 142 -16.71 16.17 -39.28
N ALA A 143 -17.33 14.99 -39.43
CA ALA A 143 -16.93 13.87 -40.30
C ALA A 143 -15.55 13.28 -39.95
N VAL A 144 -15.19 13.34 -38.68
CA VAL A 144 -13.95 12.79 -38.11
C VAL A 144 -14.28 11.92 -36.89
N ALA A 145 -13.27 11.24 -36.32
CA ALA A 145 -13.48 10.40 -35.14
C ALA A 145 -12.59 10.86 -33.99
N GLY A 146 -13.14 10.82 -32.78
CA GLY A 146 -12.47 11.17 -31.55
C GLY A 146 -12.95 10.27 -30.41
N GLU A 147 -12.03 9.93 -29.51
CA GLU A 147 -12.27 9.11 -28.33
C GLU A 147 -11.52 9.70 -27.15
N VAL A 148 -12.17 9.75 -25.99
CA VAL A 148 -11.59 10.07 -24.69
C VAL A 148 -11.68 8.83 -23.83
N SER A 149 -10.55 8.38 -23.29
CA SER A 149 -10.49 7.22 -22.42
C SER A 149 -9.68 7.53 -21.16
N LEU A 150 -9.97 6.83 -20.07
CA LEU A 150 -9.16 6.85 -18.87
C LEU A 150 -7.97 5.89 -19.06
N ASP A 151 -6.75 6.37 -18.83
CA ASP A 151 -5.55 5.55 -18.75
C ASP A 151 -5.37 5.09 -17.30
N GLU A 152 -5.67 3.83 -17.05
CA GLU A 152 -5.68 3.24 -15.71
C GLU A 152 -4.42 2.40 -15.49
N HIS A 153 -3.69 2.70 -14.41
CA HIS A 153 -2.45 2.01 -14.04
C HIS A 153 -2.56 1.34 -12.68
N GLU A 154 -3.55 0.45 -12.51
CA GLU A 154 -3.79 -0.34 -11.29
C GLU A 154 -3.74 0.47 -9.97
N MET A 155 -2.60 0.44 -9.27
CA MET A 155 -2.35 1.12 -7.98
C MET A 155 -1.43 2.34 -8.10
N ASP A 156 -0.85 2.57 -9.29
CA ASP A 156 0.02 3.71 -9.58
C ASP A 156 -0.83 4.92 -9.98
N PHE A 157 -1.55 5.50 -9.01
CA PHE A 157 -2.48 6.62 -9.24
C PHE A 157 -1.81 7.85 -9.87
N ASP A 158 -0.52 8.06 -9.65
CA ASP A 158 0.25 9.15 -10.26
C ASP A 158 0.41 9.00 -11.78
N GLN A 159 0.23 7.78 -12.31
CA GLN A 159 0.28 7.51 -13.74
C GLN A 159 -1.10 7.60 -14.40
N PHE A 160 -2.18 7.78 -13.63
CA PHE A 160 -3.51 7.92 -14.22
C PHE A 160 -3.60 9.17 -15.09
N GLY A 161 -4.25 9.02 -16.23
CA GLY A 161 -4.36 10.11 -17.21
C GLY A 161 -5.61 10.05 -18.04
N ILE A 162 -5.92 11.17 -18.70
CA ILE A 162 -6.96 11.22 -19.73
C ILE A 162 -6.26 11.12 -21.09
N LEU A 163 -6.61 10.08 -21.85
CA LEU A 163 -6.12 9.88 -23.20
C LEU A 163 -7.15 10.40 -24.19
N ILE A 164 -6.76 11.43 -24.93
CA ILE A 164 -7.54 11.96 -26.05
C ILE A 164 -6.95 11.38 -27.33
N LYS A 165 -7.74 10.60 -28.07
CA LYS A 165 -7.37 10.01 -29.35
C LYS A 165 -8.23 10.62 -30.45
N VAL A 166 -7.62 10.94 -31.58
CA VAL A 166 -8.29 11.61 -32.70
C VAL A 166 -7.88 11.03 -34.04
N LYS A 167 -8.77 11.11 -35.01
CA LYS A 167 -8.58 10.66 -36.39
C LYS A 167 -9.18 11.70 -37.34
N PHE A 168 -8.31 12.46 -38.00
CA PHE A 168 -8.71 13.49 -38.96
C PHE A 168 -8.79 13.03 -40.41
N ARG A 169 -8.22 11.86 -40.74
CA ARG A 169 -8.18 11.30 -42.10
C ARG A 169 -8.98 10.01 -42.17
N GLN A 170 -9.80 9.82 -43.20
CA GLN A 170 -10.64 8.61 -43.35
C GLN A 170 -9.83 7.30 -43.32
N ALA A 171 -8.66 7.27 -43.97
CA ALA A 171 -7.78 6.10 -44.02
C ALA A 171 -6.84 5.96 -42.80
N GLY A 172 -6.87 6.90 -41.85
CA GLY A 172 -6.02 6.89 -40.65
C GLY A 172 -6.54 5.97 -39.54
N GLN A 173 -5.73 5.79 -38.50
CA GLN A 173 -6.16 5.18 -37.23
C GLN A 173 -6.36 6.27 -36.17
N LEU A 174 -7.08 5.94 -35.10
CA LEU A 174 -7.16 6.79 -33.91
C LEU A 174 -5.77 6.85 -33.27
N GLN A 175 -5.23 8.04 -33.14
CA GLN A 175 -3.92 8.27 -32.53
C GLN A 175 -4.05 9.22 -31.36
N VAL A 176 -3.23 8.99 -30.33
CA VAL A 176 -3.14 9.90 -29.18
C VAL A 176 -2.77 11.30 -29.69
N LEU A 177 -3.49 12.29 -29.20
CA LEU A 177 -3.28 13.69 -29.54
C LEU A 177 -1.86 14.10 -29.13
N SER A 178 -1.02 14.41 -30.10
CA SER A 178 0.37 14.80 -29.87
C SER A 178 0.85 15.84 -30.87
N ALA A 179 1.87 16.61 -30.48
CA ALA A 179 2.47 17.62 -31.36
C ALA A 179 3.16 17.01 -32.59
N HIS A 180 3.46 15.71 -32.58
CA HIS A 180 4.22 15.03 -33.63
C HIS A 180 3.33 14.49 -34.76
N HIS A 181 2.05 14.22 -34.49
CA HIS A 181 1.15 13.58 -35.46
C HIS A 181 0.07 14.51 -36.01
N GLN A 182 -0.35 15.51 -35.23
CA GLN A 182 -1.42 16.43 -35.61
C GLN A 182 -0.91 17.85 -35.83
N SER A 183 -1.52 18.54 -36.79
CA SER A 183 -1.28 19.96 -37.05
C SER A 183 -1.70 20.83 -35.86
N GLY A 184 -1.19 22.06 -35.80
CA GLY A 184 -1.60 23.03 -34.77
C GLY A 184 -3.12 23.25 -34.77
N GLY A 185 -3.74 23.35 -35.94
CA GLY A 185 -5.18 23.54 -36.06
C GLY A 185 -5.99 22.33 -35.59
N GLU A 186 -5.59 21.11 -35.97
CA GLU A 186 -6.25 19.88 -35.50
C GLU A 186 -6.17 19.74 -33.97
N ARG A 187 -5.04 20.14 -33.37
CA ARG A 187 -4.87 20.16 -31.92
C ARG A 187 -5.79 21.17 -31.24
N SER A 188 -5.91 22.37 -31.79
CA SER A 188 -6.83 23.39 -31.28
C SER A 188 -8.27 22.91 -31.35
N VAL A 189 -8.72 22.39 -32.50
CA VAL A 189 -10.07 21.82 -32.66
C VAL A 189 -10.34 20.73 -31.63
N SER A 190 -9.42 19.78 -31.48
CA SER A 190 -9.57 18.66 -30.54
C SER A 190 -9.69 19.15 -29.09
N THR A 191 -8.87 20.13 -28.73
CA THR A 191 -8.87 20.73 -27.38
C THR A 191 -10.19 21.44 -27.11
N ILE A 192 -10.70 22.21 -28.07
CA ILE A 192 -11.95 22.96 -27.92
C ILE A 192 -13.13 22.00 -27.80
N LEU A 193 -13.20 20.97 -28.64
CA LEU A 193 -14.27 19.97 -28.56
C LEU A 193 -14.23 19.19 -27.25
N TYR A 194 -13.04 18.91 -26.71
CA TYR A 194 -12.89 18.34 -25.39
C TYR A 194 -13.48 19.28 -24.31
N LEU A 195 -13.12 20.56 -24.34
CA LEU A 195 -13.69 21.57 -23.42
C LEU A 195 -15.21 21.71 -23.56
N VAL A 196 -15.74 21.63 -24.78
CA VAL A 196 -17.19 21.60 -25.05
C VAL A 196 -17.83 20.36 -24.43
N SER A 197 -17.16 19.21 -24.48
CA SER A 197 -17.70 17.95 -23.93
C SER A 197 -17.70 17.94 -22.39
N LEU A 198 -16.90 18.79 -21.75
CA LEU A 198 -16.95 19.01 -20.30
C LEU A 198 -18.11 19.93 -19.86
N GLN A 199 -18.79 20.57 -20.81
CA GLN A 199 -19.77 21.61 -20.48
C GLN A 199 -20.99 21.05 -19.75
N ASP A 200 -21.47 19.88 -20.13
CA ASP A 200 -22.67 19.28 -19.53
C ASP A 200 -22.42 18.77 -18.11
N LEU A 201 -21.15 18.59 -17.74
CA LEU A 201 -20.72 18.06 -16.45
C LEU A 201 -20.31 19.15 -15.46
N THR A 202 -20.24 20.40 -15.93
CA THR A 202 -19.77 21.53 -15.13
C THR A 202 -20.89 22.52 -14.88
N ASN A 203 -21.20 22.75 -13.59
CA ASN A 203 -22.15 23.78 -13.21
C ASN A 203 -21.44 25.13 -13.13
N CYS A 204 -21.55 25.93 -14.19
CA CYS A 204 -21.05 27.31 -14.20
C CYS A 204 -22.15 28.25 -14.69
N PRO A 205 -22.27 29.47 -14.15
CA PRO A 205 -23.33 30.39 -14.55
C PRO A 205 -23.07 31.02 -15.93
N PHE A 206 -21.80 31.24 -16.28
CA PHE A 206 -21.39 31.74 -17.60
C PHE A 206 -20.00 31.24 -17.96
N ARG A 207 -19.69 31.27 -19.26
CA ARG A 207 -18.40 30.92 -19.85
C ARG A 207 -17.91 32.06 -20.75
N VAL A 208 -16.61 32.33 -20.71
CA VAL A 208 -15.97 33.30 -21.59
C VAL A 208 -14.91 32.57 -22.39
N VAL A 209 -14.99 32.71 -23.71
CA VAL A 209 -14.09 32.12 -24.68
C VAL A 209 -13.47 33.25 -25.48
N ASP A 210 -12.14 33.38 -25.45
CA ASP A 210 -11.41 34.43 -26.15
C ASP A 210 -10.37 33.82 -27.09
N GLU A 211 -10.17 34.47 -28.25
CA GLU A 211 -9.18 34.12 -29.29
C GLU A 211 -9.15 32.65 -29.73
N ILE A 212 -10.24 31.91 -29.51
CA ILE A 212 -10.29 30.46 -29.70
C ILE A 212 -10.11 30.04 -31.17
N ASN A 213 -10.25 30.99 -32.09
CA ASN A 213 -10.23 30.76 -33.52
C ASN A 213 -8.91 31.08 -34.23
N GLN A 214 -7.88 31.48 -33.49
CA GLN A 214 -6.58 31.78 -34.06
C GLN A 214 -5.75 30.50 -34.31
N GLY A 215 -4.95 30.49 -35.38
CA GLY A 215 -4.02 29.39 -35.68
C GLY A 215 -4.64 28.15 -36.34
N MET A 216 -5.87 28.26 -36.87
CA MET A 216 -6.54 27.21 -37.64
C MET A 216 -6.73 27.62 -39.10
N ASP A 217 -6.81 26.62 -39.99
CA ASP A 217 -7.25 26.85 -41.36
C ASP A 217 -8.76 27.21 -41.40
N PRO A 218 -9.25 27.88 -42.47
CA PRO A 218 -10.64 28.31 -42.56
C PRO A 218 -11.69 27.18 -42.46
N ILE A 219 -11.33 25.95 -42.83
CA ILE A 219 -12.26 24.81 -42.83
C ILE A 219 -12.48 24.33 -41.39
N ASN A 220 -11.39 24.11 -40.67
CA ASN A 220 -11.38 23.67 -39.27
C ASN A 220 -11.94 24.76 -38.35
N GLU A 221 -11.59 26.02 -38.61
CA GLU A 221 -12.13 27.18 -37.89
C GLU A 221 -13.66 27.23 -37.99
N ARG A 222 -14.22 27.10 -39.21
CA ARG A 222 -15.68 27.13 -39.42
C ARG A 222 -16.38 25.98 -38.71
N LYS A 223 -15.86 24.76 -38.84
CA LYS A 223 -16.46 23.58 -38.19
C LYS A 223 -16.46 23.70 -36.66
N MET A 224 -15.33 24.13 -36.08
CA MET A 224 -15.21 24.33 -34.64
C MET A 224 -16.21 25.38 -34.14
N PHE A 225 -16.28 26.54 -34.80
CA PHE A 225 -17.22 27.59 -34.42
C PHE A 225 -18.67 27.12 -34.49
N GLN A 226 -19.03 26.38 -35.54
CA GLN A 226 -20.38 25.86 -35.69
C GLN A 226 -20.74 24.92 -34.54
N GLN A 227 -19.81 24.04 -34.12
CA GLN A 227 -20.02 23.17 -32.96
C GLN A 227 -20.11 23.95 -31.66
N LEU A 228 -19.25 24.95 -31.45
CA LEU A 228 -19.28 25.79 -30.25
C LEU A 228 -20.60 26.55 -30.12
N VAL A 229 -21.08 27.16 -31.21
CA VAL A 229 -22.36 27.89 -31.23
C VAL A 229 -23.52 26.93 -30.99
N ARG A 230 -23.52 25.75 -31.62
CA ARG A 230 -24.56 24.73 -31.41
C ARG A 230 -24.60 24.26 -29.96
N ALA A 231 -23.46 23.90 -29.39
CA ALA A 231 -23.37 23.45 -28.00
C ALA A 231 -23.80 24.55 -27.03
N ALA A 232 -23.35 25.79 -27.22
CA ALA A 232 -23.73 26.91 -26.37
C ALA A 232 -25.21 27.31 -26.50
N SER A 233 -25.88 26.96 -27.61
CA SER A 233 -27.28 27.32 -27.87
C SER A 233 -28.29 26.25 -27.41
N GLN A 234 -27.86 25.15 -26.79
CA GLN A 234 -28.78 24.13 -26.28
C GLN A 234 -29.59 24.64 -25.08
N PRO A 235 -30.80 24.09 -24.83
CA PRO A 235 -31.53 24.38 -23.60
C PRO A 235 -30.72 24.00 -22.35
N ASN A 236 -30.85 24.78 -21.28
CA ASN A 236 -30.14 24.57 -20.00
C ASN A 236 -28.60 24.66 -20.05
N THR A 237 -28.02 25.29 -21.08
CA THR A 237 -26.59 25.59 -21.09
C THR A 237 -26.28 26.94 -20.41
N PRO A 238 -25.10 27.06 -19.78
CA PRO A 238 -24.59 28.33 -19.28
C PRO A 238 -24.47 29.41 -20.36
N GLN A 239 -24.63 30.68 -19.99
CA GLN A 239 -24.42 31.79 -20.92
C GLN A 239 -22.98 31.80 -21.43
N CYS A 240 -22.78 31.76 -22.75
CA CYS A 240 -21.45 31.76 -23.36
C CYS A 240 -21.15 33.11 -24.03
N PHE A 241 -20.04 33.74 -23.65
CA PHE A 241 -19.48 34.91 -24.29
C PHE A 241 -18.31 34.48 -25.17
N LEU A 242 -18.43 34.71 -26.47
CA LEU A 242 -17.38 34.43 -27.44
C LEU A 242 -16.79 35.74 -27.94
N LEU A 243 -15.53 35.97 -27.58
CA LEU A 243 -14.74 37.11 -28.01
C LEU A 243 -13.89 36.65 -29.19
N THR A 244 -14.16 37.24 -30.35
CA THR A 244 -13.40 36.94 -31.57
C THR A 244 -13.22 38.19 -32.42
N PRO A 245 -12.03 38.42 -33.00
CA PRO A 245 -11.82 39.50 -33.96
C PRO A 245 -12.41 39.18 -35.34
N LYS A 246 -12.90 37.95 -35.57
CA LYS A 246 -13.32 37.47 -36.89
C LYS A 246 -14.73 36.89 -36.82
N LEU A 247 -15.65 37.58 -37.49
CA LEU A 247 -16.97 37.02 -37.79
C LEU A 247 -16.86 36.13 -39.03
N LEU A 248 -17.31 34.88 -38.91
CA LEU A 248 -17.33 33.96 -40.05
C LEU A 248 -18.58 34.23 -40.90
N PRO A 249 -18.43 34.52 -42.22
CA PRO A 249 -19.56 34.64 -43.12
C PRO A 249 -20.24 33.27 -43.28
N ASP A 250 -21.55 33.27 -43.55
CA ASP A 250 -22.37 32.07 -43.78
C ASP A 250 -22.26 31.01 -42.65
N LEU A 251 -22.09 31.45 -41.41
CA LEU A 251 -22.23 30.59 -40.24
C LEU A 251 -23.68 30.65 -39.75
N ASP A 252 -24.26 29.48 -39.49
CA ASP A 252 -25.61 29.40 -38.91
C ASP A 252 -25.56 29.79 -37.43
N TYR A 253 -25.99 31.01 -37.13
CA TYR A 253 -26.20 31.46 -35.75
C TYR A 253 -27.64 31.13 -35.33
N SER A 254 -27.80 30.53 -34.16
CA SER A 254 -29.12 30.25 -33.59
C SER A 254 -29.83 31.55 -33.16
N GLU A 255 -31.15 31.51 -33.00
CA GLU A 255 -31.90 32.65 -32.42
C GLU A 255 -31.49 32.98 -30.98
N ALA A 256 -30.89 32.01 -30.27
CA ALA A 256 -30.33 32.19 -28.94
C ALA A 256 -28.98 32.93 -28.95
N CYS A 257 -28.37 33.13 -30.12
CA CYS A 257 -27.10 33.83 -30.28
C CYS A 257 -27.32 35.33 -30.51
N SER A 258 -26.59 36.16 -29.76
CA SER A 258 -26.54 37.61 -29.96
C SER A 258 -25.14 38.02 -30.39
N ILE A 259 -25.04 38.77 -31.50
CA ILE A 259 -23.76 39.24 -32.04
C ILE A 259 -23.60 40.72 -31.67
N LEU A 260 -22.55 41.02 -30.89
CA LEU A 260 -22.20 42.39 -30.51
C LEU A 260 -20.96 42.85 -31.29
N ASN A 261 -21.14 43.76 -32.23
CA ASN A 261 -20.05 44.36 -32.99
C ASN A 261 -19.54 45.62 -32.29
N ILE A 262 -18.35 45.56 -31.69
CA ILE A 262 -17.71 46.70 -31.06
C ILE A 262 -16.90 47.48 -32.11
N MET A 263 -17.48 48.56 -32.60
CA MET A 263 -16.79 49.49 -33.50
C MET A 263 -16.13 50.58 -32.67
N ASN A 264 -14.80 50.68 -32.72
CA ASN A 264 -14.06 51.79 -32.13
C ASN A 264 -13.13 52.41 -33.18
N GLY A 265 -13.38 53.65 -33.56
CA GLY A 265 -12.61 54.32 -34.61
C GLY A 265 -12.73 55.84 -34.58
N PRO A 266 -11.76 56.56 -35.17
CA PRO A 266 -11.67 58.03 -35.11
C PRO A 266 -12.86 58.76 -35.77
N TRP A 267 -13.69 58.03 -36.53
CA TRP A 267 -14.87 58.57 -37.22
C TRP A 267 -16.18 58.39 -36.43
N ILE A 268 -16.14 57.81 -35.23
CA ILE A 268 -17.30 57.68 -34.34
C ILE A 268 -17.47 58.99 -33.57
N LYS A 269 -18.46 59.80 -34.00
CA LYS A 269 -18.66 61.16 -33.49
C LYS A 269 -19.13 61.23 -32.02
N GLN A 270 -19.77 60.18 -31.49
CA GLN A 270 -20.14 60.06 -30.08
C GLN A 270 -20.11 58.58 -29.65
N PRO A 271 -19.58 58.25 -28.46
CA PRO A 271 -19.68 56.89 -27.92
C PRO A 271 -21.15 56.52 -27.66
N ALA A 272 -21.51 55.26 -27.88
CA ALA A 272 -22.85 54.76 -27.59
C ALA A 272 -23.19 55.01 -26.11
N LYS A 273 -24.28 55.74 -25.84
CA LYS A 273 -24.78 55.93 -24.47
C LYS A 273 -25.36 54.60 -23.96
N GLY A 274 -24.97 54.18 -22.76
CA GLY A 274 -25.24 52.85 -22.20
C GLY A 274 -26.72 52.43 -22.11
N GLU A 275 -27.67 53.35 -22.27
CA GLU A 275 -29.12 53.07 -22.25
C GLU A 275 -29.64 52.37 -23.52
N ASN A 276 -28.95 52.45 -24.66
CA ASN A 276 -29.36 51.77 -25.89
C ASN A 276 -28.88 50.32 -25.99
N ILE A 277 -27.82 49.95 -25.26
CA ILE A 277 -27.26 48.59 -25.27
C ILE A 277 -28.24 47.60 -24.62
N THR A 278 -28.98 48.05 -23.59
CA THR A 278 -29.96 47.23 -22.87
C THR A 278 -31.24 46.95 -23.68
N ARG A 279 -31.60 47.84 -24.63
CA ARG A 279 -32.76 47.66 -25.53
C ARG A 279 -32.46 46.74 -26.71
N GLU A 280 -31.21 46.65 -27.15
CA GLU A 280 -30.81 45.78 -28.28
C GLU A 280 -30.58 44.33 -27.84
N LEU A 281 -30.23 44.09 -26.57
CA LEU A 281 -30.11 42.74 -25.99
C LEU A 281 -31.46 42.03 -25.77
N THR A 282 -32.59 42.76 -25.84
CA THR A 282 -33.95 42.21 -25.63
C THR A 282 -34.69 41.89 -26.92
N SER A 283 -34.17 42.28 -28.09
CA SER A 283 -34.73 41.91 -29.39
C SER A 283 -33.82 40.92 -30.09
N GLY A 284 -34.28 39.68 -30.26
CA GLY A 284 -33.54 38.60 -30.92
C GLY A 284 -32.85 39.04 -32.21
N ALA A 285 -31.63 38.52 -32.38
CA ALA A 285 -30.76 38.57 -33.55
C ALA A 285 -31.06 39.67 -34.59
N ARG A 286 -30.36 40.81 -34.49
CA ARG A 286 -30.13 41.69 -35.64
C ARG A 286 -28.63 41.83 -35.91
N VAL A 287 -28.18 41.28 -37.03
CA VAL A 287 -26.91 41.67 -37.65
C VAL A 287 -27.09 43.09 -38.15
N ILE A 288 -26.57 44.08 -37.42
CA ILE A 288 -26.48 45.44 -37.92
C ILE A 288 -25.22 45.50 -38.79
N ALA A 289 -25.38 45.14 -40.06
CA ALA A 289 -24.43 45.56 -41.09
C ALA A 289 -24.64 47.06 -41.27
N GLY A 290 -23.70 47.87 -40.79
CA GLY A 290 -23.66 49.28 -41.16
C GLY A 290 -23.44 49.37 -42.67
N GLU A 291 -24.43 49.87 -43.40
CA GLU A 291 -24.27 50.23 -44.80
C GLU A 291 -23.10 51.22 -44.91
N MET A 292 -22.02 50.79 -45.56
CA MET A 292 -20.99 51.70 -46.04
C MET A 292 -21.49 52.34 -47.33
N SER A 293 -21.86 53.63 -47.23
CA SER A 293 -21.94 54.55 -48.37
C SER A 293 -20.56 54.99 -48.82
#